data_AF-A0A5C8DWV1-F1
#
_entry.id   AF-A0A5C8DWV1-F1
#
_cell.length_a   1.000
_cell.length_b   1.000
_cell.length_c   1.000
_cell.angle_alpha   90.00
_cell.angle_beta   90.00
_cell.angle_gamma   90.00
#
_symmetry.space_group_name_H-M   'P 1'
#
loop_
_entity.id
_entity.type
_entity.pdbx_description
1 polymer ?
#
loop_
_entity_poly.entity_id
_entity_poly.type
_entity_poly.pdbx_seq_one_letter_code
_entity_poly.pdbx_strand_id
1 'polypeptide(L)'
;MQRIAIDMDGVLADVYHQFFEMDEKDFGQRRPMEEVAGKPEREGFPNILHYVYTQGFFRTAPVMEGSRQIVEELNKKYDLYIVSAATEFPQSLPEKQAWLNEHFPFITWQQMVFCGSKQIIQADIMIDDHFRNLDHFKGKTSLLYTQPHNVQANEGRHKRVNNWKEIAEILL
;
A
#
# COMPACT_ATOMS: atom_id res chain seq x y z
N MET A 1 9.08 -22.43 0.30
CA MET A 1 8.00 -21.77 -0.47
C MET A 1 8.56 -20.47 -1.03
N GLN A 2 7.98 -19.85 -2.07
CA GLN A 2 8.43 -18.51 -2.47
C GLN A 2 7.94 -17.49 -1.43
N ARG A 3 8.74 -16.46 -1.16
CA ARG A 3 8.38 -15.36 -0.23
C ARG A 3 7.73 -14.21 -0.99
N ILE A 4 6.62 -13.71 -0.46
CA ILE A 4 5.94 -12.53 -0.99
C ILE A 4 5.89 -11.43 0.07
N ALA A 5 6.34 -10.24 -0.31
CA ALA A 5 6.21 -9.02 0.46
C ALA A 5 5.08 -8.17 -0.13
N ILE A 6 4.12 -7.75 0.69
CA ILE A 6 2.97 -6.96 0.25
C ILE A 6 2.96 -5.65 1.03
N ASP A 7 2.93 -4.52 0.33
CA ASP A 7 2.74 -3.21 0.96
C ASP A 7 1.35 -3.09 1.59
N MET A 8 1.22 -2.19 2.55
CA MET A 8 -0.04 -1.88 3.19
C MET A 8 -0.69 -0.65 2.58
N ASP A 9 -0.05 0.52 2.64
CA ASP A 9 -0.66 1.76 2.16
C ASP A 9 -0.72 1.76 0.63
N GLY A 10 -1.87 2.07 0.04
CA GLY A 10 -2.03 2.06 -1.42
C GLY A 10 -2.08 0.66 -2.03
N VAL A 11 -2.09 -0.40 -1.21
CA VAL A 11 -2.16 -1.79 -1.71
C VAL A 11 -3.21 -2.60 -0.94
N LEU A 12 -3.17 -2.57 0.40
CA LEU A 12 -4.18 -3.18 1.27
C LEU A 12 -5.12 -2.14 1.87
N ALA A 13 -4.57 -1.03 2.32
CA ALA A 13 -5.28 0.10 2.90
C ALA A 13 -5.39 1.21 1.86
N ASP A 14 -6.60 1.65 1.56
CA ASP A 14 -6.88 2.71 0.59
C ASP A 14 -6.63 4.10 1.19
N VAL A 15 -5.35 4.44 1.32
CA VAL A 15 -4.91 5.74 1.84
C VAL A 15 -5.26 6.89 0.90
N TYR A 16 -5.47 6.63 -0.40
CA TYR A 16 -5.87 7.68 -1.33
C TYR A 16 -7.33 8.06 -1.15
N HIS A 17 -8.21 7.10 -0.89
CA HIS A 17 -9.57 7.41 -0.44
C HIS A 17 -9.54 8.28 0.81
N GLN A 18 -8.69 7.97 1.79
CA GLN A 18 -8.51 8.81 2.99
C GLN A 18 -8.02 10.22 2.66
N PHE A 19 -7.02 10.37 1.78
CA PHE A 19 -6.56 11.68 1.35
C PHE A 19 -7.68 12.49 0.68
N PHE A 20 -8.45 11.88 -0.22
CA PHE A 20 -9.59 12.57 -0.84
C PHE A 20 -10.67 12.96 0.17
N GLU A 21 -11.01 12.11 1.13
CA GLU A 21 -12.01 12.45 2.15
C GLU A 21 -11.56 13.59 3.05
N MET A 22 -10.29 13.60 3.46
CA MET A 22 -9.75 14.68 4.30
C MET A 22 -9.62 15.99 3.51
N ASP A 23 -9.17 15.92 2.25
CA ASP A 23 -9.10 17.08 1.36
C ASP A 23 -10.48 17.67 1.08
N GLU A 24 -11.49 16.83 0.84
CA GLU A 24 -12.87 17.28 0.66
C GLU A 24 -13.44 17.95 1.92
N LYS A 25 -13.09 17.47 3.12
CA LYS A 25 -13.49 18.10 4.38
C LYS A 25 -12.83 19.46 4.59
N ASP A 26 -11.56 19.61 4.20
CA ASP A 26 -10.81 20.86 4.35
C ASP A 26 -11.26 21.93 3.35
N PHE A 27 -11.53 21.55 2.10
CA PHE A 27 -11.83 22.49 1.02
C PHE A 27 -13.33 22.58 0.65
N GLY A 28 -14.17 21.72 1.23
CA GLY A 28 -15.62 21.70 1.00
C GLY A 28 -16.04 21.16 -0.37
N GLN A 29 -15.11 20.65 -1.16
CA GLN A 29 -15.36 20.03 -2.46
C GLN A 29 -14.33 18.92 -2.72
N ARG A 30 -14.76 17.87 -3.44
CA ARG A 30 -13.86 16.79 -3.82
C ARG A 30 -12.91 17.25 -4.93
N ARG A 31 -11.61 17.02 -4.71
CA ARG A 31 -10.58 17.24 -5.72
C ARG A 31 -10.78 16.31 -6.93
N PRO A 32 -10.74 16.82 -8.17
CA PRO A 32 -10.84 15.99 -9.36
C PRO A 32 -9.60 15.10 -9.53
N MET A 33 -9.78 13.89 -10.06
CA MET A 33 -8.70 12.91 -10.22
C MET A 33 -7.59 13.44 -11.14
N GLU A 34 -7.96 14.25 -12.14
CA GLU A 34 -7.04 14.88 -13.10
C GLU A 34 -6.03 15.82 -12.44
N GLU A 35 -6.38 16.38 -11.27
CA GLU A 35 -5.46 17.22 -10.50
C GLU A 35 -4.45 16.43 -9.67
N VAL A 36 -4.68 15.13 -9.44
CA VAL A 36 -3.85 14.27 -8.58
C VAL A 36 -3.07 13.23 -9.40
N ALA A 37 -3.65 12.78 -10.52
CA ALA A 37 -3.09 11.73 -11.36
C ALA A 37 -1.68 12.07 -11.84
N GLY A 38 -0.74 11.15 -11.60
CA GLY A 38 0.67 11.26 -12.01
C GLY A 38 1.50 12.24 -11.18
N LYS A 39 0.94 12.85 -10.13
CA LYS A 39 1.67 13.79 -9.27
C LYS A 39 2.14 13.11 -7.99
N PRO A 40 3.31 13.51 -7.44
CA PRO A 40 3.68 13.16 -6.07
C PRO A 40 2.57 13.55 -5.09
N GLU A 41 2.38 12.79 -4.02
CA GLU A 41 1.21 12.98 -3.15
C GLU A 41 1.19 14.36 -2.49
N ARG A 42 2.35 14.94 -2.18
CA ARG A 42 2.46 16.32 -1.64
C ARG A 42 2.01 17.40 -2.62
N GLU A 43 2.10 17.12 -3.92
CA GLU A 43 1.59 18.03 -4.95
C GLU A 43 0.11 17.79 -5.23
N GLY A 44 -0.34 16.54 -5.16
CA GLY A 44 -1.76 16.18 -5.32
C GLY A 44 -2.63 16.58 -4.13
N PHE A 45 -2.09 16.56 -2.91
CA PHE A 45 -2.78 16.87 -1.65
C PHE A 45 -1.92 17.81 -0.79
N PRO A 46 -2.16 19.12 -0.82
CA PRO A 46 -1.31 20.10 -0.13
C PRO A 46 -1.18 19.89 1.38
N ASN A 47 -2.24 19.39 2.02
CA ASN A 47 -2.30 19.15 3.47
C ASN A 47 -1.91 17.71 3.87
N ILE A 48 -1.32 16.92 2.98
CA ILE A 48 -1.01 15.50 3.25
C ILE A 48 -0.20 15.27 4.53
N LEU A 49 0.77 16.15 4.83
CA LEU A 49 1.57 16.04 6.05
C LEU A 49 0.70 16.25 7.30
N HIS A 50 -0.31 17.12 7.25
CA HIS A 50 -1.25 17.25 8.36
C HIS A 50 -2.08 15.97 8.52
N TYR A 51 -2.54 15.39 7.40
CA TYR A 51 -3.36 14.18 7.41
C TYR A 51 -2.63 12.98 8.01
N VAL A 52 -1.41 12.67 7.57
CA VAL A 52 -0.66 11.50 8.08
C VAL A 52 -0.20 11.64 9.55
N TYR A 53 -0.22 12.85 10.11
CA TYR A 53 0.00 13.10 11.54
C TYR A 53 -1.29 13.09 12.36
N THR A 54 -2.46 13.10 11.71
CA THR A 54 -3.76 13.09 12.38
C THR A 54 -4.05 11.69 12.90
N GLN A 55 -4.38 11.60 14.19
CA GLN A 55 -4.81 10.35 14.79
C GLN A 55 -6.03 9.79 14.05
N GLY A 56 -5.98 8.51 13.74
CA GLY A 56 -7.03 7.81 13.02
C GLY A 56 -6.79 7.72 11.51
N PHE A 57 -5.80 8.44 10.95
CA PHE A 57 -5.53 8.43 9.52
C PHE A 57 -5.27 7.01 8.99
N PHE A 58 -4.31 6.30 9.58
CA PHE A 58 -4.01 4.92 9.15
C PHE A 58 -5.07 3.96 9.68
N ARG A 59 -5.59 4.22 10.88
CA ARG A 59 -6.53 3.32 11.56
C ARG A 59 -7.88 3.17 10.87
N THR A 60 -8.31 4.18 10.12
CA THR A 60 -9.65 4.25 9.51
C THR A 60 -9.62 4.06 8.00
N ALA A 61 -8.45 3.85 7.40
CA ALA A 61 -8.33 3.63 5.95
C ALA A 61 -9.25 2.51 5.47
N PRO A 62 -10.04 2.70 4.40
CA PRO A 62 -10.84 1.62 3.83
C PRO A 62 -9.95 0.46 3.37
N VAL A 63 -10.50 -0.76 3.36
CA VAL A 63 -9.82 -1.93 2.79
C VAL A 63 -9.90 -1.86 1.28
N MET A 64 -8.76 -2.05 0.60
CA MET A 64 -8.68 -2.10 -0.85
C MET A 64 -9.53 -3.25 -1.40
N GLU A 65 -10.35 -2.98 -2.42
CA GLU A 65 -11.33 -3.94 -2.92
C GLU A 65 -10.69 -5.26 -3.36
N GLY A 66 -11.28 -6.39 -2.95
CA GLY A 66 -10.82 -7.73 -3.30
C GLY A 66 -9.57 -8.22 -2.56
N SER A 67 -8.85 -7.34 -1.86
CA SER A 67 -7.59 -7.66 -1.19
C SER A 67 -7.70 -8.80 -0.19
N ARG A 68 -8.68 -8.75 0.72
CA ARG A 68 -8.82 -9.70 1.83
C ARG A 68 -8.86 -11.16 1.37
N GLN A 69 -9.75 -11.49 0.44
CA GLN A 69 -9.91 -12.86 -0.05
C GLN A 69 -8.64 -13.33 -0.79
N ILE A 70 -8.05 -12.47 -1.61
CA ILE A 70 -6.91 -12.86 -2.45
C ILE A 70 -5.64 -13.01 -1.62
N VAL A 71 -5.41 -12.13 -0.64
CA VAL A 71 -4.31 -12.27 0.33
C VAL A 71 -4.48 -13.55 1.15
N GLU A 72 -5.69 -13.92 1.53
CA GLU A 72 -5.95 -15.19 2.25
C GLU A 72 -5.57 -16.41 1.41
N GLU A 73 -5.90 -16.43 0.12
CA GLU A 73 -5.49 -17.51 -0.79
C GLU A 73 -3.97 -17.51 -1.04
N LEU A 74 -3.36 -16.34 -1.21
CA LEU A 74 -1.90 -16.22 -1.35
C LEU A 74 -1.17 -16.72 -0.09
N ASN A 75 -1.73 -16.47 1.09
CA ASN A 75 -1.16 -16.91 2.38
C ASN A 75 -1.10 -18.45 2.50
N LYS A 76 -1.91 -19.19 1.74
CA LYS A 76 -1.86 -20.66 1.70
C LYS A 76 -0.76 -21.19 0.76
N LYS A 77 -0.30 -20.37 -0.19
CA LYS A 77 0.62 -20.77 -1.29
C LYS A 77 2.04 -20.18 -1.14
N TYR A 78 2.19 -19.11 -0.38
CA TYR A 78 3.42 -18.34 -0.25
C TYR A 78 3.80 -18.10 1.21
N ASP A 79 5.11 -17.92 1.46
CA ASP A 79 5.59 -17.38 2.73
C ASP A 79 5.32 -15.86 2.70
N LEU A 80 4.13 -15.46 3.15
CA LEU A 80 3.58 -14.11 2.98
C LEU A 80 3.90 -13.19 4.17
N TYR A 81 4.38 -11.99 3.86
CA TYR A 81 4.67 -10.93 4.83
C TYR A 81 4.04 -9.61 4.37
N ILE A 82 3.38 -8.92 5.29
CA ILE A 82 2.98 -7.52 5.10
C ILE A 82 4.14 -6.65 5.53
N VAL A 83 4.60 -5.78 4.64
CA VAL A 83 5.77 -4.94 4.85
C VAL A 83 5.41 -3.49 4.64
N SER A 84 5.38 -2.70 5.72
CA SER A 84 4.95 -1.31 5.68
C SER A 84 5.96 -0.37 6.32
N ALA A 85 6.14 0.81 5.70
CA ALA A 85 6.84 1.91 6.33
C ALA A 85 5.99 2.46 7.48
N ALA A 86 6.53 2.48 8.69
CA ALA A 86 5.75 2.83 9.89
C ALA A 86 6.54 3.58 10.97
N THR A 87 7.82 3.87 10.75
CA THR A 87 8.67 4.58 11.72
C THR A 87 8.78 6.08 11.43
N GLU A 88 8.18 6.56 10.35
CA GLU A 88 8.25 7.97 9.94
C GLU A 88 7.31 8.87 10.76
N PHE A 89 6.10 8.37 11.11
CA PHE A 89 5.10 9.14 11.84
C PHE A 89 4.73 8.46 13.17
N PRO A 90 4.56 9.20 14.28
CA PRO A 90 4.40 8.62 15.61
C PRO A 90 3.24 7.63 15.76
N GLN A 91 2.09 7.90 15.12
CA GLN A 91 0.91 7.04 15.21
C GLN A 91 0.87 5.92 14.16
N SER A 92 1.80 5.93 13.21
CA SER A 92 1.77 5.02 12.06
C SER A 92 1.82 3.56 12.48
N LEU A 93 2.83 3.17 13.25
CA LEU A 93 3.02 1.79 13.69
C LEU A 93 1.83 1.22 14.49
N PRO A 94 1.39 1.84 15.61
CA PRO A 94 0.30 1.26 16.40
C PRO A 94 -1.02 1.19 15.61
N GLU A 95 -1.33 2.21 14.80
CA GLU A 95 -2.56 2.22 14.01
C GLU A 95 -2.55 1.18 12.90
N LYS A 96 -1.42 1.04 12.17
CA LYS A 96 -1.28 0.03 11.11
C LYS A 96 -1.38 -1.40 11.65
N GLN A 97 -0.77 -1.66 12.80
CA GLN A 97 -0.88 -2.96 13.47
C GLN A 97 -2.32 -3.26 13.87
N ALA A 98 -3.00 -2.31 14.50
CA ALA A 98 -4.40 -2.48 14.90
C ALA A 98 -5.32 -2.68 13.67
N TRP A 99 -5.09 -1.93 12.60
CA TRP A 99 -5.83 -2.05 11.34
C TRP A 99 -5.65 -3.44 10.71
N LEU A 100 -4.42 -3.95 10.62
CA LEU A 100 -4.16 -5.29 10.08
C LEU A 100 -4.84 -6.38 10.90
N ASN A 101 -4.76 -6.30 12.23
CA ASN A 101 -5.41 -7.26 13.12
C ASN A 101 -6.94 -7.29 12.94
N GLU A 102 -7.56 -6.15 12.65
CA GLU A 102 -9.01 -6.08 12.40
C GLU A 102 -9.40 -6.65 11.03
N HIS A 103 -8.72 -6.18 9.97
CA HIS A 103 -9.19 -6.43 8.60
C HIS A 103 -8.63 -7.72 7.99
N PHE A 104 -7.46 -8.18 8.46
CA PHE A 104 -6.76 -9.38 7.98
C PHE A 104 -6.41 -10.30 9.15
N PRO A 105 -7.39 -10.82 9.92
CA PRO A 105 -7.14 -11.56 11.17
C PRO A 105 -6.39 -12.89 10.98
N PHE A 106 -6.26 -13.36 9.73
CA PHE A 106 -5.46 -14.54 9.37
C PHE A 106 -3.96 -14.23 9.20
N ILE A 107 -3.57 -12.95 9.12
CA ILE A 107 -2.18 -12.49 9.13
C ILE A 107 -1.72 -12.38 10.58
N THR A 108 -0.75 -13.20 10.96
CA THR A 108 -0.24 -13.21 12.33
C THR A 108 0.83 -12.13 12.54
N TRP A 109 1.13 -11.81 13.81
CA TRP A 109 2.17 -10.84 14.16
C TRP A 109 3.56 -11.19 13.59
N GLN A 110 3.83 -12.47 13.32
CA GLN A 110 5.09 -12.93 12.71
C GLN A 110 5.22 -12.54 11.24
N GLN A 111 4.09 -12.23 10.60
CA GLN A 111 4.01 -11.85 9.19
C GLN A 111 3.98 -10.33 9.00
N MET A 112 4.08 -9.55 10.09
CA MET A 112 4.04 -8.09 10.06
C MET A 112 5.46 -7.52 10.19
N VAL A 113 5.92 -6.81 9.16
CA VAL A 113 7.22 -6.14 9.14
C VAL A 113 7.01 -4.64 9.06
N PHE A 114 7.18 -3.97 10.19
CA PHE A 114 7.17 -2.51 10.28
C PHE A 114 8.60 -1.98 10.27
N CYS A 115 8.95 -1.20 9.27
CA CYS A 115 10.31 -0.70 9.07
C CYS A 115 10.32 0.78 8.64
N GLY A 116 11.52 1.36 8.53
CA GLY A 116 11.70 2.66 7.87
C GLY A 116 11.88 2.54 6.36
N SER A 117 12.70 1.57 5.92
CA SER A 117 13.03 1.37 4.50
C SER A 117 12.87 -0.10 4.11
N LYS A 118 12.28 -0.34 2.93
CA LYS A 118 12.10 -1.68 2.37
C LYS A 118 13.33 -2.19 1.62
N GLN A 119 14.40 -1.42 1.51
CA GLN A 119 15.62 -1.82 0.78
C GLN A 119 16.30 -3.07 1.36
N ILE A 120 16.08 -3.36 2.66
CA ILE A 120 16.65 -4.53 3.34
C ILE A 120 15.82 -5.81 3.12
N ILE A 121 14.64 -5.70 2.52
CA ILE A 121 13.67 -6.79 2.44
C ILE A 121 14.10 -7.80 1.39
N GLN A 122 14.19 -9.06 1.81
CA GLN A 122 14.56 -10.20 0.95
C GLN A 122 13.34 -11.10 0.72
N ALA A 123 12.72 -10.96 -0.44
CA ALA A 123 11.60 -11.78 -0.88
C ALA A 123 11.76 -12.14 -2.37
N ASP A 124 10.99 -13.11 -2.85
CA ASP A 124 10.96 -13.46 -4.27
C ASP A 124 10.02 -12.54 -5.07
N ILE A 125 8.94 -12.09 -4.43
CA ILE A 125 7.88 -11.27 -5.00
C ILE A 125 7.65 -10.06 -4.11
N MET A 126 7.46 -8.88 -4.70
CA MET A 126 7.01 -7.67 -4.01
C MET A 126 5.82 -7.06 -4.73
N ILE A 127 4.76 -6.71 -3.97
CA ILE A 127 3.61 -5.93 -4.42
C ILE A 127 3.66 -4.60 -3.67
N ASP A 128 3.83 -3.51 -4.39
CA ASP A 128 4.02 -2.16 -3.82
C ASP A 128 3.55 -1.13 -4.84
N ASP A 129 3.06 0.02 -4.40
CA ASP A 129 2.64 1.10 -5.29
C ASP A 129 3.78 2.10 -5.57
N HIS A 130 4.90 2.01 -4.85
CA HIS A 130 5.98 2.99 -4.92
C HIS A 130 7.26 2.49 -5.60
N PHE A 131 7.72 3.21 -6.63
CA PHE A 131 9.01 2.97 -7.28
C PHE A 131 10.19 3.03 -6.32
N ARG A 132 10.18 3.91 -5.31
CA ARG A 132 11.25 3.98 -4.28
C ARG A 132 11.44 2.67 -3.50
N ASN A 133 10.46 1.77 -3.50
CA ASN A 133 10.59 0.44 -2.93
C ASN A 133 10.95 -0.57 -4.03
N LEU A 134 10.20 -0.55 -5.13
CA LEU A 134 10.33 -1.52 -6.23
C LEU A 134 11.66 -1.43 -6.97
N ASP A 135 12.20 -0.24 -7.20
CA ASP A 135 13.46 -0.04 -7.93
C ASP A 135 14.64 -0.70 -7.23
N HIS A 136 14.64 -0.66 -5.89
CA HIS A 136 15.67 -1.30 -5.07
C HIS A 136 15.41 -2.78 -4.80
N PHE A 137 14.21 -3.29 -5.12
CA PHE A 137 13.84 -4.67 -4.88
C PHE A 137 14.58 -5.63 -5.82
N LYS A 138 15.28 -6.61 -5.24
CA LYS A 138 16.13 -7.57 -5.96
C LYS A 138 15.46 -8.92 -6.24
N GLY A 139 14.22 -9.11 -5.80
CA GLY A 139 13.47 -10.34 -6.08
C GLY A 139 13.11 -10.48 -7.55
N LYS A 140 12.60 -11.66 -7.89
CA LYS A 140 12.31 -12.06 -9.27
C LYS A 140 11.14 -11.30 -9.87
N THR A 141 10.11 -11.02 -9.06
CA THR A 141 8.86 -10.43 -9.53
C THR A 141 8.53 -9.17 -8.72
N SER A 142 8.46 -8.03 -9.38
CA SER A 142 7.99 -6.76 -8.80
C SER A 142 6.67 -6.37 -9.47
N LEU A 143 5.59 -6.32 -8.70
CA LEU A 143 4.27 -5.88 -9.13
C LEU A 143 4.03 -4.44 -8.66
N LEU A 144 3.88 -3.52 -9.62
CA LEU A 144 3.54 -2.13 -9.36
C LEU A 144 2.02 -2.00 -9.25
N TYR A 145 1.51 -1.78 -8.04
CA TYR A 145 0.08 -1.57 -7.83
C TYR A 145 -0.31 -0.14 -8.25
N THR A 146 -1.29 -0.01 -9.14
CA THR A 146 -1.70 1.29 -9.65
C THR A 146 -2.33 2.14 -8.55
N GLN A 147 -1.82 3.36 -8.39
CA GLN A 147 -2.34 4.40 -7.49
C GLN A 147 -2.30 5.76 -8.20
N PRO A 148 -3.04 6.79 -7.72
CA PRO A 148 -3.09 8.10 -8.37
C PRO A 148 -1.71 8.68 -8.68
N HIS A 149 -0.75 8.56 -7.77
CA HIS A 149 0.59 9.13 -7.97
C HIS A 149 1.38 8.46 -9.10
N ASN A 150 1.14 7.17 -9.38
CA ASN A 150 1.93 6.38 -10.33
C ASN A 150 1.19 6.05 -11.64
N VAL A 151 -0.09 6.43 -11.78
CA VAL A 151 -0.95 6.00 -12.89
C VAL A 151 -0.44 6.44 -14.28
N GLN A 152 0.30 7.54 -14.36
CA GLN A 152 0.90 8.05 -15.60
C GLN A 152 2.37 7.68 -15.77
N ALA A 153 2.98 7.03 -14.77
CA ALA A 153 4.38 6.66 -14.81
C ALA A 153 4.59 5.42 -15.68
N ASN A 154 5.71 5.40 -16.43
CA ASN A 154 6.18 4.19 -17.09
C ASN A 154 6.59 3.16 -16.02
N GLU A 155 6.09 1.94 -16.13
CA GLU A 155 6.33 0.85 -15.17
C GLU A 155 7.77 0.32 -15.19
N GLY A 156 8.56 0.68 -16.21
CA GLY A 156 9.95 0.29 -16.37
C GLY A 156 10.10 -1.23 -16.42
N ARG A 157 10.83 -1.79 -15.44
CA ARG A 157 11.03 -3.24 -15.31
C ARG A 157 9.92 -3.95 -14.51
N HIS A 158 8.98 -3.19 -13.95
CA HIS A 158 7.94 -3.74 -13.09
C HIS A 158 6.74 -4.15 -13.92
N LYS A 159 5.96 -5.11 -13.40
CA LYS A 159 4.68 -5.48 -14.00
C LYS A 159 3.59 -4.69 -13.29
N ARG A 160 2.93 -3.78 -14.00
CA ARG A 160 1.80 -3.03 -13.45
C ARG A 160 0.60 -3.95 -13.23
N VAL A 161 -0.10 -3.76 -12.12
CA VAL A 161 -1.39 -4.39 -11.79
C VAL A 161 -2.36 -3.31 -11.31
N ASN A 162 -3.59 -3.30 -11.82
CA ASN A 162 -4.54 -2.23 -11.52
C ASN A 162 -5.49 -2.54 -10.36
N ASN A 163 -5.54 -3.79 -9.93
CA ASN A 163 -6.42 -4.26 -8.88
C ASN A 163 -5.98 -5.65 -8.40
N TRP A 164 -6.59 -6.12 -7.32
CA TRP A 164 -6.30 -7.44 -6.77
C TRP A 164 -6.67 -8.61 -7.70
N LYS A 165 -7.64 -8.46 -8.62
CA LYS A 165 -7.98 -9.55 -9.57
C LYS A 165 -6.82 -9.83 -10.52
N GLU A 166 -6.16 -8.80 -11.03
CA GLU A 166 -4.95 -8.97 -11.85
C GLU A 166 -3.80 -9.62 -11.06
N ILE A 167 -3.67 -9.35 -9.76
CA ILE A 167 -2.71 -10.04 -8.89
C ILE A 167 -3.04 -11.53 -8.81
N ALA A 168 -4.31 -11.88 -8.59
CA ALA A 168 -4.76 -13.27 -8.54
C ALA A 168 -4.48 -14.02 -9.85
N GLU A 169 -4.74 -13.41 -11.02
CA GLU A 169 -4.44 -14.01 -12.33
C GLU A 169 -2.95 -14.33 -12.54
N ILE A 170 -2.05 -13.61 -11.86
CA ILE A 170 -0.61 -13.79 -11.97
C ILE A 170 -0.09 -14.81 -10.95
N LEU A 171 -0.67 -14.84 -9.74
CA LEU A 171 -0.06 -15.50 -8.58
C LEU A 171 -0.86 -16.70 -8.03
N LEU A 172 -2.15 -16.85 -8.31
CA LEU A 172 -2.96 -17.99 -7.86
C LEU A 172 -3.05 -19.06 -8.95
#